data_AF-A0A2V6X297-F1
#
_entry.id   AF-A0A2V6X297-F1
#
_cell.length_a   1.000
_cell.length_b   1.000
_cell.length_c   1.000
_cell.angle_alpha   90.00
_cell.angle_beta   90.00
_cell.angle_gamma   90.00
#
_symmetry.space_group_name_H-M   'P 1'
#
loop_
_entity.id
_entity.type
_entity.pdbx_description
1 polymer ?
#
loop_
_entity_poly.entity_id
_entity_poly.type
_entity_poly.pdbx_seq_one_letter_code
_entity_poly.pdbx_strand_id
1 'polypeptide(L)'
;MFSIAGAVPSCQTRVVYFEVERSRDGGRGRVSGYVGITIFAGLILAFGVVSLAVSALLRPFRPNPVKLANYECGTEPIGEAWVQFPVGFYLVALIFIVFDALAVFVIPWTLVLRSVGPPAFWAMALFIGILGLGWAYAYREGILEWK
;
A
#
# COMPACT_ATOMS: atom_id res chain seq x y z
N MET A 1 -4.76 14.21 -52.31
CA MET A 1 -4.45 12.78 -52.49
C MET A 1 -3.12 12.54 -51.79
N PHE A 2 -3.15 11.77 -50.71
CA PHE A 2 -2.15 11.77 -49.63
C PHE A 2 -0.79 11.21 -50.06
N SER A 3 0.27 12.01 -49.85
CA SER A 3 1.67 11.60 -50.01
C SER A 3 2.21 11.05 -48.69
N ILE A 4 2.88 9.92 -48.84
CA ILE A 4 3.58 9.06 -47.89
C ILE A 4 5.05 9.55 -47.71
N ALA A 5 5.68 9.09 -46.61
CA ALA A 5 7.02 9.42 -46.08
C ALA A 5 7.09 10.78 -45.36
N GLY A 6 7.71 10.95 -44.20
CA GLY A 6 8.66 10.16 -43.43
C GLY A 6 9.46 11.17 -42.58
N ALA A 7 10.06 10.70 -41.48
CA ALA A 7 10.94 11.45 -40.56
C ALA A 7 10.25 12.32 -39.50
N VAL A 8 9.85 11.68 -38.39
CA VAL A 8 9.87 12.37 -37.09
C VAL A 8 11.35 12.54 -36.70
N PRO A 9 11.85 13.78 -36.56
CA PRO A 9 13.27 14.02 -36.39
C PRO A 9 13.73 13.56 -35.00
N SER A 10 14.70 12.66 -35.00
CA SER A 10 15.39 12.09 -33.83
C SER A 10 16.10 13.12 -32.94
N CYS A 11 16.03 14.41 -33.27
CA CYS A 11 16.71 15.50 -32.58
C CYS A 11 15.87 16.11 -31.44
N GLN A 12 14.54 15.91 -31.42
CA GLN A 12 13.66 16.58 -30.45
C GLN A 12 13.47 15.77 -29.15
N THR A 13 13.59 14.44 -29.23
CA THR A 13 13.40 13.57 -28.05
C THR A 13 14.60 13.59 -27.11
N ARG A 14 15.84 13.74 -27.63
CA ARG A 14 17.05 13.80 -26.79
C ARG A 14 17.14 15.05 -25.92
N VAL A 15 16.53 16.18 -26.34
CA VAL A 15 16.61 17.45 -25.60
C VAL A 15 15.76 17.42 -24.32
N VAL A 16 14.60 16.77 -24.33
CA VAL A 16 13.71 16.71 -23.15
C VAL A 16 14.28 15.83 -22.03
N TYR A 17 14.97 14.72 -22.38
CA TYR A 17 15.69 13.91 -21.39
C TYR A 17 16.95 14.64 -20.89
N PHE A 18 17.72 15.25 -21.77
CA PHE A 18 18.96 15.95 -21.40
C PHE A 18 18.73 17.17 -20.48
N GLU A 19 17.61 17.88 -20.61
CA GLU A 19 17.27 19.01 -19.72
C GLU A 19 16.89 18.55 -18.30
N VAL A 20 16.27 17.36 -18.15
CA VAL A 20 15.93 16.77 -16.85
C VAL A 20 17.16 16.21 -16.13
N GLU A 21 18.18 15.77 -16.86
CA GLU A 21 19.50 15.43 -16.29
C GLU A 21 20.28 16.70 -15.87
N ARG A 22 20.27 17.77 -16.68
CA ARG A 22 21.12 18.96 -16.45
C ARG A 22 20.68 19.84 -15.26
N SER A 23 19.41 19.80 -14.85
CA SER A 23 18.97 20.46 -13.61
C SER A 23 19.28 19.64 -12.33
N ARG A 24 19.84 18.43 -12.44
CA ARG A 24 20.24 17.60 -11.29
C ARG A 24 21.73 17.72 -10.91
N ASP A 25 22.56 18.33 -11.74
CA ASP A 25 23.99 18.54 -11.48
C ASP A 25 24.24 19.80 -10.64
N GLY A 26 23.59 19.85 -9.49
CA GLY A 26 23.75 20.87 -8.45
C GLY A 26 23.85 20.24 -7.07
N GLY A 27 24.83 19.36 -6.88
CA GLY A 27 25.48 19.10 -5.59
C GLY A 27 24.59 18.87 -4.36
N ARG A 28 23.46 18.15 -4.48
CA ARG A 28 22.65 17.72 -3.33
C ARG A 28 22.70 16.21 -3.22
N GLY A 29 23.39 15.72 -2.18
CA GLY A 29 23.57 14.29 -1.93
C GLY A 29 22.25 13.51 -2.07
N ARG A 30 22.33 12.29 -2.62
CA ARG A 30 21.20 11.41 -3.01
C ARG A 30 20.11 11.22 -1.95
N VAL A 31 20.37 11.59 -0.70
CA VAL A 31 19.44 11.58 0.44
C VAL A 31 18.38 12.69 0.35
N SER A 32 18.62 13.78 -0.38
CA SER A 32 17.75 14.97 -0.35
C SER A 32 16.32 14.77 -0.85
N GLY A 33 16.07 13.78 -1.71
CA GLY A 33 14.71 13.50 -2.20
C GLY A 33 13.80 12.90 -1.13
N TYR A 34 14.36 12.15 -0.18
CA TYR A 34 13.62 11.49 0.88
C TYR A 34 13.67 12.24 2.22
N VAL A 35 14.58 13.21 2.37
CA VAL A 35 14.71 14.02 3.60
C VAL A 35 13.37 14.61 4.04
N GLY A 36 12.57 15.16 3.11
CA GLY A 36 11.25 15.71 3.44
C GLY A 36 10.28 14.66 3.99
N ILE A 37 10.26 13.46 3.39
CA ILE A 37 9.41 12.34 3.82
C ILE A 37 9.85 11.85 5.20
N THR A 38 11.15 11.69 5.43
CA THR A 38 11.69 11.25 6.72
C THR A 38 11.42 12.26 7.82
N ILE A 39 11.56 13.57 7.55
CA ILE A 39 11.20 14.62 8.50
C ILE A 39 9.72 14.56 8.83
N PHE A 40 8.85 14.45 7.83
CA PHE A 40 7.40 14.40 8.05
C PHE A 40 6.98 13.15 8.83
N ALA A 41 7.52 11.98 8.51
CA ALA A 41 7.29 10.75 9.27
C ALA A 41 7.76 10.89 10.72
N GLY A 42 8.93 11.51 10.93
CA GLY A 42 9.44 11.84 12.26
C GLY A 42 8.51 12.78 13.03
N LEU A 43 7.96 13.81 12.37
CA LEU A 43 6.99 14.73 12.98
C LEU A 43 5.69 14.03 13.37
N ILE A 44 5.15 13.13 12.52
CA ILE A 44 3.94 12.34 12.85
C ILE A 44 4.18 11.49 14.10
N LEU A 45 5.30 10.77 14.15
CA LEU A 45 5.66 9.93 15.29
C LEU A 45 5.88 10.79 16.54
N ALA A 46 6.63 11.89 16.41
CA ALA A 46 6.88 12.81 17.52
C ALA A 46 5.57 13.39 18.05
N PHE A 47 4.65 13.80 17.18
CA PHE A 47 3.34 14.30 17.58
C PHE A 47 2.53 13.24 18.35
N GLY A 48 2.48 12.01 17.85
CA GLY A 48 1.81 10.91 18.54
C GLY A 48 2.39 10.63 19.93
N VAL A 49 3.72 10.55 20.03
CA VAL A 49 4.43 10.30 21.29
C VAL A 49 4.26 11.46 22.27
N VAL A 50 4.46 12.70 21.83
CA VAL A 50 4.32 13.90 22.67
C VAL A 50 2.87 14.05 23.14
N SER A 51 1.89 13.82 22.29
CA SER A 51 0.48 13.88 22.65
C SER A 51 0.12 12.86 23.74
N LEU A 52 0.59 11.60 23.59
CA LEU A 52 0.43 10.57 24.62
C LEU A 52 1.18 10.91 25.90
N ALA A 53 2.40 11.46 25.81
CA ALA A 53 3.21 11.84 26.98
C ALA A 53 2.59 13.01 27.76
N VAL A 54 2.11 14.04 27.06
CA VAL A 54 1.39 15.17 27.66
C VAL A 54 0.10 14.67 28.31
N SER A 55 -0.64 13.80 27.63
CA SER A 55 -1.87 13.19 28.18
C SER A 55 -1.57 12.38 29.44
N ALA A 56 -0.49 11.60 29.46
CA ALA A 56 -0.07 10.82 30.61
C ALA A 56 0.40 11.71 31.78
N LEU A 57 1.06 12.84 31.49
CA LEU A 57 1.56 13.78 32.50
C LEU A 57 0.44 14.62 33.13
N LEU A 58 -0.54 15.07 32.33
CA LEU A 58 -1.66 15.90 32.81
C LEU A 58 -2.78 15.09 33.46
N ARG A 59 -2.91 13.79 33.14
CA ARG A 59 -3.98 12.95 33.68
C ARG A 59 -3.80 12.69 35.18
N PRO A 60 -4.87 12.80 35.99
CA PRO A 60 -4.84 12.34 37.38
C PRO A 60 -4.52 10.85 37.49
N PHE A 61 -3.39 10.52 38.12
CA PHE A 61 -2.95 9.14 38.33
C PHE A 61 -3.58 8.56 39.62
N ARG A 62 -4.69 7.83 39.47
CA ARG A 62 -5.37 7.11 40.57
C ARG A 62 -5.62 5.64 40.19
N PRO A 63 -4.58 4.78 40.22
CA PRO A 63 -4.74 3.36 39.95
C PRO A 63 -5.63 2.73 41.04
N ASN A 64 -6.55 1.87 40.61
CA ASN A 64 -7.43 1.12 41.50
C ASN A 64 -7.54 -0.30 40.89
N PRO A 65 -7.48 -1.38 41.69
CA PRO A 65 -7.60 -2.75 41.19
C PRO A 65 -8.84 -2.95 40.29
N VAL A 66 -9.98 -2.34 40.62
CA VAL A 66 -11.20 -2.41 39.81
C VAL A 66 -11.07 -1.70 38.46
N LYS A 67 -10.30 -0.61 38.38
CA LYS A 67 -10.04 0.12 37.12
C LYS A 67 -9.03 -0.58 36.21
N LEU A 68 -8.23 -1.48 36.78
CA LEU A 68 -7.19 -2.23 36.06
C LEU A 68 -7.66 -3.65 35.69
N ALA A 69 -8.81 -4.08 36.20
CA ALA A 69 -9.42 -5.36 35.84
C ALA A 69 -9.99 -5.34 34.41
N ASN A 70 -10.03 -6.50 33.78
CA ASN A 70 -10.66 -6.69 32.47
C ASN A 70 -12.16 -6.36 32.56
N TYR A 71 -12.69 -5.74 31.51
CA TYR A 71 -14.11 -5.38 31.45
C TYR A 71 -14.97 -6.60 31.10
N GLU A 72 -15.80 -7.05 32.04
CA GLU A 72 -16.75 -8.18 31.90
C GLU A 72 -18.12 -7.81 32.54
N CYS A 73 -18.69 -6.66 32.17
CA CYS A 73 -19.99 -6.18 32.65
C CYS A 73 -20.16 -6.09 34.19
N GLY A 74 -19.06 -6.00 34.94
CA GLY A 74 -19.05 -5.88 36.41
C GLY A 74 -18.86 -7.19 37.18
N THR A 75 -18.70 -8.31 36.48
CA THR A 75 -18.36 -9.61 37.06
C THR A 75 -16.88 -9.94 36.89
N GLU A 76 -16.32 -10.79 37.74
CA GLU A 76 -14.95 -11.30 37.55
C GLU A 76 -14.90 -12.16 36.28
N PRO A 77 -13.88 -12.00 35.42
CA PRO A 77 -13.71 -12.83 34.22
C PRO A 77 -13.56 -14.29 34.63
N ILE A 78 -14.42 -15.14 34.06
CA ILE A 78 -14.41 -16.59 34.30
C ILE A 78 -13.87 -17.28 33.06
N GLY A 79 -12.86 -18.14 33.25
CA GLY A 79 -12.29 -18.97 32.18
C GLY A 79 -11.04 -18.38 31.53
N GLU A 80 -10.56 -19.08 30.51
CA GLU A 80 -9.39 -18.68 29.73
C GLU A 80 -9.81 -17.80 28.54
N ALA A 81 -9.02 -16.76 28.24
CA ALA A 81 -9.24 -15.88 27.09
C ALA A 81 -8.84 -16.53 25.74
N TRP A 82 -8.55 -17.83 25.73
CA TRP A 82 -8.11 -18.57 24.56
C TRP A 82 -9.32 -19.17 23.84
N VAL A 83 -9.82 -18.45 22.84
CA VAL A 83 -10.89 -18.92 21.95
C VAL A 83 -10.32 -19.31 20.59
N GLN A 84 -10.92 -20.33 19.97
CA GLN A 84 -10.62 -20.67 18.59
C GLN A 84 -11.18 -19.58 17.68
N PHE A 85 -10.30 -18.80 17.06
CA PHE A 85 -10.72 -17.82 16.07
C PHE A 85 -11.23 -18.52 14.80
N PRO A 86 -12.32 -18.04 14.20
CA PRO A 86 -12.82 -18.53 12.92
C PRO A 86 -11.74 -18.49 11.84
N VAL A 87 -11.68 -19.54 11.01
CA VAL A 87 -10.70 -19.63 9.90
C VAL A 87 -10.93 -18.55 8.84
N GLY A 88 -12.12 -17.91 8.80
CA GLY A 88 -12.47 -16.86 7.85
C GLY A 88 -11.47 -15.70 7.81
N PHE A 89 -10.93 -15.28 8.96
CA PHE A 89 -9.93 -14.19 9.01
C PHE A 89 -8.66 -14.52 8.21
N TYR A 90 -8.22 -15.78 8.25
CA TYR A 90 -7.07 -16.25 7.49
C TYR A 90 -7.34 -16.25 5.98
N LEU A 91 -8.53 -16.70 5.56
CA LEU A 91 -8.90 -16.76 4.15
C LEU A 91 -8.99 -15.36 3.52
N VAL A 92 -9.56 -14.39 4.24
CA VAL A 92 -9.60 -12.99 3.81
C VAL A 92 -8.19 -12.40 3.67
N ALA A 93 -7.30 -12.64 4.65
CA ALA A 93 -5.93 -12.19 4.60
C ALA A 93 -5.16 -12.80 3.41
N LEU A 94 -5.36 -14.09 3.14
CA LEU A 94 -4.71 -14.77 2.01
C LEU A 94 -5.17 -14.18 0.66
N ILE A 95 -6.48 -13.95 0.48
CA ILE A 95 -7.02 -13.34 -0.73
C ILE A 95 -6.49 -11.91 -0.90
N PHE A 96 -6.41 -11.14 0.20
CA PHE A 96 -5.83 -9.79 0.18
C PHE A 96 -4.38 -9.79 -0.29
N ILE A 97 -3.54 -10.72 0.19
CA ILE A 97 -2.13 -10.82 -0.23
C ILE A 97 -2.02 -11.12 -1.74
N VAL A 98 -2.85 -12.04 -2.26
CA VAL A 98 -2.86 -12.37 -3.68
C VAL A 98 -3.30 -11.17 -4.53
N PHE A 99 -4.30 -10.43 -4.08
CA PHE A 99 -4.76 -9.23 -4.78
C PHE A 99 -3.79 -8.05 -4.65
N ASP A 100 -3.12 -7.89 -3.51
CA ASP A 100 -2.07 -6.86 -3.33
C ASP A 100 -0.88 -7.11 -4.25
N ALA A 101 -0.50 -8.38 -4.42
CA ALA A 101 0.52 -8.75 -5.39
C ALA A 101 0.16 -8.32 -6.83
N LEU A 102 -1.13 -8.28 -7.19
CA LEU A 102 -1.56 -7.76 -8.49
C LEU A 102 -1.14 -6.31 -8.69
N ALA A 103 -1.26 -5.45 -7.67
CA ALA A 103 -0.85 -4.05 -7.75
C ALA A 103 0.65 -3.90 -8.01
N VAL A 104 1.47 -4.75 -7.38
CA VAL A 104 2.93 -4.79 -7.59
C VAL A 104 3.28 -5.08 -9.05
N PHE A 105 2.49 -5.88 -9.77
CA PHE A 105 2.69 -6.15 -11.19
C PHE A 105 2.08 -5.09 -12.12
N VAL A 106 0.93 -4.51 -11.74
CA VAL A 106 0.26 -3.49 -12.55
C VAL A 106 1.08 -2.20 -12.64
N ILE A 107 1.68 -1.75 -11.53
CA ILE A 107 2.45 -0.50 -11.50
C ILE A 107 3.59 -0.47 -12.55
N PRO A 108 4.56 -1.41 -12.54
CA PRO A 108 5.65 -1.40 -13.53
C PRO A 108 5.14 -1.63 -14.96
N TRP A 109 4.08 -2.40 -15.14
CA TRP A 109 3.47 -2.60 -16.45
C TRP A 109 2.95 -1.29 -17.06
N THR A 110 2.29 -0.43 -16.27
CA THR A 110 1.82 0.88 -16.77
C THR A 110 2.96 1.75 -17.28
N LEU A 111 4.15 1.64 -16.68
CA LEU A 111 5.32 2.41 -17.09
C LEU A 111 5.87 1.99 -18.46
N VAL A 112 5.77 0.70 -18.79
CA VAL A 112 6.33 0.13 -20.04
C VAL A 112 5.29 -0.08 -21.16
N LEU A 113 4.01 0.12 -20.87
CA LEU A 113 2.92 -0.12 -21.82
C LEU A 113 3.11 0.63 -23.14
N ARG A 114 3.56 1.89 -23.08
CA ARG A 114 3.80 2.72 -24.28
C ARG A 114 5.01 2.27 -25.10
N SER A 115 6.03 1.70 -24.48
CA SER A 115 7.25 1.26 -25.18
C SER A 115 7.09 -0.11 -25.82
N VAL A 116 6.33 -1.01 -25.20
CA VAL A 116 6.15 -2.40 -25.69
C VAL A 116 4.94 -2.54 -26.62
N GLY A 117 3.88 -1.75 -26.40
CA GLY A 117 2.69 -1.75 -27.27
C GLY A 117 1.71 -2.92 -27.00
N PRO A 118 0.93 -3.34 -28.02
CA PRO A 118 -0.18 -4.27 -27.85
C PRO A 118 0.12 -5.63 -27.17
N PRO A 119 1.30 -6.25 -27.34
CA PRO A 119 1.62 -7.50 -26.63
C PRO A 119 1.64 -7.35 -25.11
N ALA A 120 2.15 -6.23 -24.58
CA ALA A 120 2.15 -5.96 -23.14
C ALA A 120 0.72 -5.79 -22.62
N PHE A 121 -0.18 -5.21 -23.41
CA PHE A 121 -1.58 -5.09 -23.03
C PHE A 121 -2.24 -6.46 -22.85
N TRP A 122 -2.10 -7.35 -23.84
CA TRP A 122 -2.70 -8.69 -23.77
C TRP A 122 -2.10 -9.57 -22.68
N ALA A 123 -0.79 -9.48 -22.45
CA ALA A 123 -0.13 -10.21 -21.37
C ALA A 123 -0.71 -9.81 -19.99
N MET A 124 -0.90 -8.51 -19.74
CA MET A 124 -1.48 -8.04 -18.48
C MET A 124 -2.98 -8.31 -18.39
N ALA A 125 -3.72 -8.18 -19.49
CA ALA A 125 -5.14 -8.52 -19.52
C ALA A 125 -5.38 -10.00 -19.15
N LEU A 126 -4.52 -10.90 -19.64
CA LEU A 126 -4.57 -12.32 -19.29
C LEU A 126 -4.19 -12.55 -17.82
N PHE A 127 -3.15 -11.89 -17.31
CA PHE A 127 -2.73 -11.97 -15.91
C PHE A 127 -3.84 -11.53 -14.95
N ILE A 128 -4.43 -10.35 -15.19
CA ILE A 128 -5.56 -9.83 -14.41
C ILE A 128 -6.77 -10.75 -14.56
N GLY A 129 -7.02 -11.29 -15.75
CA GLY A 129 -8.11 -12.24 -16.00
C GLY A 129 -7.99 -13.51 -15.16
N ILE A 130 -6.80 -14.11 -15.07
CA ILE A 130 -6.56 -15.33 -14.28
C ILE A 130 -6.75 -15.06 -12.78
N LEU A 131 -6.17 -13.97 -12.26
CA LEU A 131 -6.32 -13.62 -10.84
C LEU A 131 -7.76 -13.19 -10.50
N GLY A 132 -8.40 -12.46 -11.41
CA GLY A 132 -9.81 -12.07 -11.30
C GLY A 132 -10.73 -13.28 -11.28
N LEU A 133 -10.41 -14.34 -12.04
CA LEU A 133 -11.16 -15.59 -12.01
C LEU A 133 -11.00 -16.32 -10.66
N GLY A 134 -9.80 -16.33 -10.10
CA GLY A 134 -9.55 -16.88 -8.76
C GLY A 134 -10.33 -16.13 -7.66
N TRP A 135 -10.36 -14.80 -7.75
CA TRP A 135 -11.17 -13.97 -6.85
C TRP A 135 -12.67 -14.21 -7.04
N ALA A 136 -13.15 -14.26 -8.28
CA ALA A 136 -14.55 -14.53 -8.58
C ALA A 136 -14.98 -15.90 -8.05
N TYR A 137 -14.13 -16.93 -8.17
CA TYR A 137 -14.37 -18.25 -7.60
C TYR A 137 -14.50 -18.19 -6.07
N ALA A 138 -13.57 -17.53 -5.39
CA ALA A 138 -13.62 -17.38 -3.93
C ALA A 138 -14.88 -16.63 -3.46
N TYR A 139 -15.34 -15.64 -4.24
CA TYR A 139 -16.59 -14.93 -3.98
C TYR A 139 -17.81 -15.85 -4.15
N ARG A 140 -17.84 -16.67 -5.22
CA ARG A 140 -18.95 -17.60 -5.47
C ARG A 140 -19.06 -18.70 -4.42
N GLU A 141 -17.94 -19.14 -3.86
CA GLU A 141 -17.87 -20.16 -2.82
C GLU A 141 -18.30 -19.63 -1.44
N GLY A 142 -18.57 -18.32 -1.31
CA GLY A 142 -19.00 -17.72 -0.05
C GLY A 142 -17.89 -17.73 1.02
N ILE A 143 -16.62 -17.89 0.62
CA ILE A 143 -15.47 -17.86 1.54
C ILE A 143 -15.34 -16.51 2.25
N LEU A 144 -15.91 -15.47 1.64
CA LEU A 144 -15.94 -14.10 2.16
C LEU A 144 -17.17 -13.81 3.02
N GLU A 145 -18.08 -14.77 3.18
CA GLU A 145 -19.28 -14.60 4.00
C GLU A 145 -18.95 -14.83 5.48
N TRP A 146 -19.31 -13.85 6.29
CA TRP A 146 -19.17 -13.92 7.74
C TRP A 146 -20.42 -14.59 8.32
N LYS A 147 -20.22 -15.69 9.04
CA LYS A 147 -21.23 -16.35 9.88
C LYS A 147 -20.85 -16.21 11.34
#